data_AF-A0A2X3IIL1-F1
#
_entry.id   AF-A0A2X3IIL1-F1
#
_cell.length_a   1.000
_cell.length_b   1.000
_cell.length_c   1.000
_cell.angle_alpha   90.00
_cell.angle_beta   90.00
_cell.angle_gamma   90.00
#
_symmetry.space_group_name_H-M   'P 1'
#
loop_
_entity.id
_entity.type
_entity.pdbx_description
1 polymer ?
#
loop_
_entity_poly.entity_id
_entity_poly.type
_entity_poly.pdbx_seq_one_letter_code
_entity_poly.pdbx_strand_id
1 'polypeptide(L)'
;MNVVPSGEVIDVSLLPPNLINSGKLSDRIEPAMPASRVMAAKEEEGVTGLEEMERQMIRDALTRYSNKKQAADELGIGIATLYRKIKKYDLSLT
;
A
#
# COMPACT_ATOMS: atom_id res chain seq x y z
N MET A 1 -12.89 -9.23 -28.82
CA MET A 1 -12.14 -9.78 -27.68
C MET A 1 -10.70 -9.98 -28.13
N ASN A 2 -9.78 -9.11 -27.71
CA ASN A 2 -8.35 -9.30 -27.96
C ASN A 2 -7.78 -10.07 -26.77
N VAL A 3 -7.71 -11.39 -26.86
CA VAL A 3 -7.02 -12.21 -25.87
C VAL A 3 -5.57 -12.28 -26.28
N VAL A 4 -4.70 -11.64 -25.50
CA VAL A 4 -3.25 -11.76 -25.68
C VAL A 4 -2.89 -13.16 -25.20
N PRO A 5 -2.30 -14.05 -26.03
CA PRO A 5 -1.82 -15.33 -25.55
C PRO A 5 -0.72 -15.06 -24.51
N SER A 6 -0.71 -15.82 -23.41
CA SER A 6 0.35 -15.72 -22.40
C SER A 6 1.69 -15.90 -23.09
N GLY A 7 2.45 -14.81 -23.21
CA GLY A 7 3.74 -14.79 -23.86
C GLY A 7 4.73 -15.68 -23.13
N GLU A 8 5.56 -16.39 -23.89
CA GLU A 8 6.69 -17.14 -23.38
C GLU A 8 7.62 -16.21 -22.57
N VAL A 9 8.06 -16.67 -21.40
CA VAL A 9 8.97 -15.90 -20.54
C VAL A 9 10.37 -15.89 -21.17
N ILE A 10 10.86 -14.71 -21.55
CA ILE A 10 12.17 -14.55 -22.19
C ILE A 10 13.26 -14.51 -21.11
N ASP A 11 14.27 -15.37 -21.23
CA ASP A 11 15.44 -15.39 -20.36
C ASP A 11 16.27 -14.10 -20.52
N VAL A 12 16.80 -13.58 -19.41
CA VAL A 12 17.61 -12.36 -19.37
C VAL A 12 18.88 -12.46 -20.22
N SER A 13 19.36 -13.69 -20.49
CA SER A 13 20.48 -13.94 -21.40
C SER A 13 20.18 -13.59 -22.87
N LEU A 14 18.90 -13.49 -23.23
CA LEU A 14 18.43 -13.18 -24.59
C LEU A 14 18.17 -11.68 -24.80
N LEU A 15 18.29 -10.88 -23.74
CA LEU A 15 18.05 -9.45 -23.82
C LEU A 15 19.28 -8.71 -24.37
N PRO A 16 19.10 -7.64 -25.14
CA PRO A 16 20.21 -6.81 -25.59
C PRO A 16 20.93 -6.17 -24.39
N PRO A 17 22.23 -5.90 -24.51
CA PRO A 17 23.08 -5.41 -23.40
C PRO A 17 22.58 -4.10 -22.78
N ASN A 18 21.86 -3.27 -23.54
CA ASN A 18 21.25 -2.04 -23.05
C ASN A 18 20.22 -2.27 -21.93
N LEU A 19 19.58 -3.45 -21.89
CA LEU A 19 18.53 -3.77 -20.91
C LEU A 19 19.09 -4.55 -19.69
N ILE A 20 20.14 -5.35 -19.89
CA ILE A 20 20.79 -6.15 -18.84
C ILE A 20 21.38 -5.24 -17.75
N ASN A 21 21.95 -4.09 -18.11
CA ASN A 21 22.62 -3.21 -17.14
C ASN A 21 21.65 -2.49 -16.17
N SER A 22 20.37 -2.34 -16.53
CA SER A 22 19.33 -1.82 -15.62
C SER A 22 18.81 -2.88 -14.63
N GLY A 23 18.96 -4.17 -14.95
CA GLY A 23 18.39 -5.28 -14.18
C GLY A 23 19.15 -5.68 -12.92
N LYS A 24 20.39 -5.18 -12.71
CA LYS A 24 21.23 -5.54 -11.55
C LYS A 24 20.83 -4.84 -10.24
N LEU A 25 19.62 -4.29 -10.16
CA LEU A 25 19.04 -3.71 -8.94
C LEU A 25 18.16 -4.69 -8.13
N SER A 26 17.82 -5.87 -8.67
CA SER A 26 16.90 -6.80 -8.00
C SER A 26 17.55 -7.92 -7.18
N ASP A 27 18.89 -8.05 -7.16
CA ASP A 27 19.55 -9.19 -6.50
C ASP A 27 20.36 -8.80 -5.25
N ARG A 28 19.82 -7.91 -4.40
CA ARG A 28 20.49 -7.60 -3.12
C ARG A 28 19.59 -7.09 -1.99
N ILE A 29 18.50 -7.79 -1.70
CA ILE A 29 17.84 -7.64 -0.39
C ILE A 29 17.97 -8.98 0.35
N GLU A 30 19.12 -9.13 1.01
CA GLU A 30 19.33 -10.09 2.09
C GLU A 30 18.42 -9.74 3.28
N PRO A 31 17.91 -10.74 4.04
CA PRO A 31 17.08 -10.53 5.21
C PRO A 31 17.95 -10.23 6.44
N ALA A 32 17.91 -9.00 6.96
CA ALA A 32 18.65 -8.64 8.18
C ALA A 32 17.91 -7.61 9.07
N MET A 33 16.94 -8.12 9.85
CA MET A 33 16.52 -7.76 11.23
C MET A 33 16.50 -6.25 11.72
N PRO A 34 16.29 -5.93 13.02
CA PRO A 34 15.01 -5.39 13.50
C PRO A 34 15.14 -4.07 14.28
N ALA A 35 14.21 -3.12 14.12
CA ALA A 35 14.11 -1.99 15.05
C ALA A 35 12.68 -1.46 15.15
N SER A 36 11.94 -2.05 16.09
CA SER A 36 10.99 -1.38 16.99
C SER A 36 10.38 -0.06 16.52
N ARG A 37 9.16 -0.15 15.99
CA ARG A 37 8.09 0.79 16.36
C ARG A 37 6.85 -0.01 16.72
N VAL A 38 6.55 0.00 18.02
CA VAL A 38 5.32 -0.56 18.58
C VAL A 38 4.15 0.22 17.99
N MET A 39 3.24 -0.48 17.30
CA MET A 39 1.78 -0.42 17.51
C MET A 39 1.08 -1.30 16.48
N ALA A 40 0.69 -2.49 16.92
CA ALA A 40 -0.46 -3.27 16.48
C ALA A 40 -0.84 -3.18 14.99
N ALA A 41 0.03 -3.68 14.11
CA ALA A 41 -0.42 -4.15 12.81
C ALA A 41 -1.10 -5.49 13.03
N LYS A 42 -2.40 -5.45 13.31
CA LYS A 42 -3.26 -6.62 13.27
C LYS A 42 -3.25 -7.09 11.82
N GLU A 43 -2.54 -8.19 11.58
CA GLU A 43 -2.51 -8.93 10.34
C GLU A 43 -3.97 -9.25 9.94
N GLU A 44 -4.48 -8.59 8.91
CA GLU A 44 -5.72 -9.02 8.24
C GLU A 44 -5.36 -9.39 6.80
N GLU A 45 -5.12 -10.69 6.63
CA GLU A 45 -4.99 -11.42 5.37
C GLU A 45 -5.96 -10.90 4.29
N GLY A 46 -5.41 -10.61 3.11
CA GLY A 46 -6.18 -10.57 1.86
C GLY A 46 -6.62 -9.19 1.38
N VAL A 47 -6.36 -8.12 2.13
CA VAL A 47 -6.63 -6.74 1.69
C VAL A 47 -5.44 -6.26 0.85
N THR A 48 -5.70 -5.78 -0.36
CA THR A 48 -4.65 -5.22 -1.22
C THR A 48 -3.83 -4.18 -0.45
N GLY A 49 -2.49 -4.16 -0.58
CA GLY A 49 -1.63 -3.30 0.25
C GLY A 49 -2.00 -1.81 0.22
N LEU A 50 -2.64 -1.34 -0.86
CA LEU A 50 -3.18 0.01 -0.98
C LEU A 50 -4.34 0.30 -0.03
N GLU A 51 -5.25 -0.65 0.16
CA GLU A 51 -6.39 -0.50 1.06
C GLU A 51 -5.96 -0.53 2.54
N GLU A 52 -4.96 -1.34 2.89
CA GLU A 52 -4.33 -1.35 4.22
C GLU A 52 -3.65 -0.01 4.53
N MET A 53 -2.83 0.49 3.59
CA MET A 53 -2.18 1.80 3.71
C MET A 53 -3.23 2.91 3.91
N GLU A 54 -4.32 2.86 3.14
CA GLU A 54 -5.40 3.84 3.25
C GLU A 54 -6.14 3.75 4.60
N ARG A 55 -6.42 2.55 5.10
CA ARG A 55 -7.00 2.34 6.44
C ARG A 55 -6.12 2.95 7.52
N GLN A 56 -4.82 2.69 7.45
CA GLN A 56 -3.85 3.20 8.43
C GLN A 56 -3.77 4.72 8.38
N MET A 57 -3.71 5.32 7.18
CA MET A 57 -3.70 6.77 6.99
C MET A 57 -4.94 7.44 7.59
N ILE A 58 -6.11 6.86 7.38
CA ILE A 58 -7.37 7.39 7.91
C ILE A 58 -7.42 7.23 9.43
N ARG A 59 -6.96 6.09 9.96
CA ARG A 59 -6.90 5.85 11.40
C ARG A 59 -5.94 6.83 12.08
N ASP A 60 -4.78 7.07 11.48
CA ASP A 60 -3.78 8.01 11.99
C ASP A 60 -4.32 9.44 11.98
N ALA A 61 -4.94 9.87 10.87
CA ALA A 61 -5.59 11.18 10.79
C ALA A 61 -6.74 11.36 11.81
N LEU A 62 -7.57 10.33 12.01
CA LEU A 62 -8.65 10.38 13.01
C LEU A 62 -8.14 10.37 14.45
N THR A 63 -6.99 9.75 14.70
CA THR A 63 -6.34 9.75 16.02
C THR A 63 -5.66 11.09 16.29
N ARG A 64 -5.03 11.67 15.26
CA ARG A 64 -4.31 12.94 15.33
C ARG A 64 -5.24 14.15 15.40
N TYR A 65 -6.40 14.07 14.75
CA TYR A 65 -7.41 15.12 14.74
C TYR A 65 -8.73 14.61 15.30
N SER A 66 -9.19 15.17 16.42
CA SER A 66 -10.50 14.83 17.00
C SER A 66 -11.69 15.26 16.13
N ASN A 67 -11.45 16.15 15.15
CA ASN A 67 -12.48 16.66 14.26
C ASN A 67 -12.41 15.99 12.89
N LYS A 68 -13.51 15.31 12.50
CA LYS A 68 -13.64 14.60 11.22
C LYS A 68 -13.43 15.52 10.01
N LYS A 69 -13.82 16.80 10.12
CA LYS A 69 -13.58 17.78 9.04
C LYS A 69 -12.09 18.09 8.86
N GLN A 70 -11.34 18.20 9.95
CA GLN A 70 -9.90 18.49 9.88
C GLN A 70 -9.12 17.28 9.39
N ALA A 71 -9.48 16.07 9.85
CA ALA A 71 -8.88 14.84 9.32
C ALA A 71 -9.10 14.73 7.80
N ALA A 72 -10.30 15.07 7.32
CA ALA A 72 -10.62 15.04 5.88
C ALA A 72 -9.80 16.07 5.08
N ASP A 73 -9.64 17.29 5.62
CA ASP A 73 -8.86 18.38 5.00
C ASP A 73 -7.38 18.00 4.86
N GLU A 74 -6.79 17.40 5.90
CA GLU A 74 -5.40 16.91 5.89
C GLU A 74 -5.19 15.73 4.93
N LEU A 75 -6.13 14.78 4.93
CA LEU A 75 -6.12 13.69 3.95
C LEU A 75 -6.38 14.18 2.52
N GLY A 76 -6.78 15.44 2.32
CA GLY A 76 -7.16 15.99 1.01
C GLY A 76 -8.42 15.33 0.43
N ILE A 77 -9.26 14.74 1.27
CA ILE A 77 -10.48 14.04 0.85
C ILE A 77 -11.72 14.79 1.32
N GLY A 78 -12.80 14.72 0.55
CA GLY A 78 -14.08 15.26 0.98
C GLY A 78 -14.62 14.54 2.24
N ILE A 79 -15.28 15.28 3.12
CA ILE A 79 -15.89 14.75 4.36
C ILE A 79 -16.80 13.53 4.10
N ALA A 80 -17.55 13.54 2.99
CA ALA A 80 -18.40 12.43 2.58
C ALA A 80 -17.61 11.16 2.24
N THR A 81 -16.41 11.32 1.64
CA THR A 81 -15.51 10.20 1.34
C THR A 81 -14.87 9.65 2.60
N LEU A 82 -14.47 10.51 3.53
CA LEU A 82 -13.97 10.07 4.82
C LEU A 82 -15.03 9.22 5.55
N TYR A 83 -16.29 9.67 5.63
CA TYR A 83 -17.38 8.90 6.21
C TYR A 83 -17.60 7.55 5.54
N ARG A 84 -17.56 7.51 4.19
CA ARG A 84 -17.68 6.26 3.44
C ARG A 84 -16.55 5.28 3.77
N LYS A 85 -15.31 5.77 3.89
CA LYS A 85 -14.15 4.93 4.23
C LYS A 85 -14.19 4.45 5.67
N ILE A 86 -14.57 5.30 6.63
CA ILE A 86 -14.78 4.91 8.03
C ILE A 86 -15.79 3.76 8.11
N LYS A 87 -16.92 3.88 7.39
CA LYS A 87 -17.95 2.85 7.35
C LYS A 87 -17.52 1.59 6.59
N LYS A 88 -16.73 1.72 5.52
CA LYS A 88 -16.23 0.59 4.72
C LYS A 88 -15.22 -0.26 5.51
N TYR A 89 -14.42 0.38 6.35
CA TYR A 89 -13.32 -0.24 7.05
C TYR A 89 -13.58 -0.46 8.55
N ASP A 90 -14.82 -0.21 9.00
CA ASP A 90 -15.23 -0.25 10.41
C ASP A 90 -14.19 0.37 11.35
N LEU A 91 -13.66 1.53 10.94
CA LEU A 91 -12.66 2.29 11.70
C LEU A 91 -13.35 3.01 12.86
N SER A 92 -13.76 2.25 13.88
CA SER A 92 -14.25 2.78 15.14
C SER A 92 -13.08 3.18 16.03
N LEU A 93 -13.20 4.36 16.65
CA LEU A 93 -12.27 4.84 17.66
C LEU A 93 -12.44 3.93 18.90
N THR A 94 -11.45 3.09 19.19
CA THR A 94 -11.29 2.42 20.49
C THR A 94 -10.30 3.23 21.30
#